data_AF-A0A9F2RDP6-F1
#
_entry.id   AF-A0A9F2RDP6-F1
#
_cell.length_a   1.000
_cell.length_b   1.000
_cell.length_c   1.000
_cell.angle_alpha   90.00
_cell.angle_beta   90.00
_cell.angle_gamma   90.00
#
_symmetry.space_group_name_H-M   'P 1'
#
loop_
_entity.id
_entity.type
_entity.pdbx_description
1 polymer ?
#
loop_
_entity_poly.entity_id
_entity_poly.type
_entity_poly.pdbx_seq_one_letter_code
_entity_poly.pdbx_strand_id
1 'polypeptide(L)'
;SDNSQRFRETCFAFALTPQQVQQISSSMDISGTKCDFTVQVQLRFCLSETSCPQEDHFPPNLCVKVNGKPCSLPGYLPPTKNGVEPKRPSRPINITSLVRLSTTVPNTIVVSWTAEIGRVSTKQNCWEKGWLRTFNESKQLCQN
;
A
#
# COMPACT_ATOMS: atom_id res chain seq x y z
N SER A 1 8.33 31.28 -7.63
CA SER A 1 8.54 30.14 -8.53
C SER A 1 9.58 29.21 -7.92
N ASP A 2 9.17 28.27 -7.07
CA ASP A 2 10.00 27.10 -6.72
C ASP A 2 9.07 26.05 -6.09
N ASN A 3 8.29 25.38 -6.94
CA ASN A 3 7.47 24.24 -6.53
C ASN A 3 8.14 22.98 -7.05
N SER A 4 9.38 22.75 -6.63
CA SER A 4 10.11 21.52 -6.93
C SER A 4 9.57 20.38 -6.04
N GLN A 5 8.31 19.97 -6.22
CA GLN A 5 7.78 18.75 -5.61
C GLN A 5 8.65 17.57 -6.06
N ARG A 6 9.60 17.15 -5.22
CA ARG A 6 10.45 16.00 -5.53
C ARG A 6 9.65 14.74 -5.23
N PHE A 7 9.28 14.02 -6.28
CA PHE A 7 8.78 12.66 -6.14
C PHE A 7 9.88 11.78 -5.55
N ARG A 8 9.56 11.07 -4.48
CA ARG A 8 10.33 9.95 -3.97
C ARG A 8 9.71 8.67 -4.50
N GLU A 9 10.57 7.70 -4.77
CA GLU A 9 10.18 6.36 -5.19
C GLU A 9 10.94 5.32 -4.36
N THR A 10 10.27 4.23 -4.02
CA THR A 10 10.88 3.09 -3.34
C THR A 10 10.29 1.80 -3.88
N CYS A 11 11.16 0.79 -4.03
CA CYS A 11 10.79 -0.52 -4.52
C CYS A 11 10.92 -1.55 -3.39
N PHE A 12 9.90 -2.39 -3.24
CA PHE A 12 9.85 -3.49 -2.30
C PHE A 12 9.65 -4.80 -3.06
N ALA A 13 10.23 -5.88 -2.57
CA ALA A 13 10.01 -7.22 -3.10
C ALA A 13 9.58 -8.17 -1.99
N PHE A 14 8.62 -9.05 -2.30
CA PHE A 14 8.17 -10.10 -1.39
C PHE A 14 7.83 -11.38 -2.16
N ALA A 15 7.96 -12.52 -1.51
CA ALA A 15 7.53 -13.81 -2.05
C ALA A 15 6.41 -14.37 -1.17
N LEU A 16 5.48 -15.09 -1.78
CA LEU A 16 4.45 -15.83 -1.06
C LEU A 16 4.98 -17.22 -0.70
N THR A 17 4.61 -17.72 0.47
CA THR A 17 4.85 -19.12 0.82
C THR A 17 3.88 -20.04 0.06
N PRO A 18 4.19 -21.34 -0.11
CA PRO A 18 3.25 -22.29 -0.71
C PRO A 18 1.89 -22.31 -0.02
N GLN A 19 1.88 -22.20 1.31
CA GLN A 19 0.65 -22.14 2.11
C GLN A 19 -0.17 -20.88 1.81
N GLN A 20 0.46 -19.70 1.70
CA GLN A 20 -0.23 -18.46 1.35
C GLN A 20 -0.81 -18.51 -0.06
N VAL A 21 -0.05 -19.03 -1.03
CA VAL A 21 -0.53 -19.21 -2.42
C VAL A 21 -1.77 -20.11 -2.44
N GLN A 22 -1.72 -21.24 -1.73
CA GLN A 22 -2.83 -22.16 -1.62
C GLN A 22 -4.05 -21.49 -0.97
N GLN A 23 -3.88 -20.83 0.17
CA GLN A 23 -4.96 -20.14 0.90
C GLN A 23 -5.65 -19.09 0.04
N ILE A 24 -4.88 -18.23 -0.64
CA ILE A 24 -5.46 -17.19 -1.51
C ILE A 24 -6.19 -17.85 -2.68
N SER A 25 -5.56 -18.81 -3.36
CA SER A 25 -6.16 -19.46 -4.53
C SER A 25 -7.46 -20.21 -4.19
N SER A 26 -7.52 -20.89 -3.04
CA SER A 26 -8.73 -21.58 -2.58
C SER A 26 -9.82 -20.64 -2.06
N SER A 27 -9.49 -19.39 -1.77
CA SER A 27 -10.41 -18.39 -1.21
C SER A 27 -11.20 -17.62 -2.28
N MET A 28 -10.92 -17.90 -3.56
CA MET A 28 -11.61 -17.28 -4.69
C MET A 28 -13.06 -17.73 -4.70
N ASP A 29 -13.97 -16.80 -4.43
CA ASP A 29 -15.40 -17.05 -4.56
C ASP A 29 -15.85 -16.68 -5.99
N ILE A 30 -16.43 -17.65 -6.69
CA ILE A 30 -16.92 -17.52 -8.06
C ILE A 30 -18.42 -17.18 -8.07
N SER A 31 -19.06 -17.10 -6.89
CA SER A 31 -20.51 -16.94 -6.77
C SER A 31 -21.05 -15.56 -7.17
N GLY A 32 -20.19 -14.57 -7.45
CA GLY A 32 -20.59 -13.20 -7.81
C GLY A 32 -20.06 -12.70 -9.16
N THR A 33 -20.65 -11.60 -9.66
CA THR A 33 -20.21 -10.85 -10.86
C THR A 33 -18.84 -10.17 -10.71
N LYS A 34 -18.17 -10.33 -9.57
CA LYS A 34 -16.79 -9.90 -9.30
C LYS A 34 -16.03 -11.06 -8.65
N CYS A 35 -14.82 -11.32 -9.14
CA CYS A 35 -13.90 -12.27 -8.50
C CYS A 35 -13.41 -11.67 -7.18
N ASP A 36 -14.06 -12.03 -6.08
CA ASP A 36 -13.64 -11.61 -4.74
C ASP A 36 -12.93 -12.77 -4.04
N PHE A 37 -11.77 -12.46 -3.47
CA PHE A 37 -11.02 -13.38 -2.63
C PHE A 37 -11.36 -13.09 -1.17
N THR A 38 -11.75 -14.12 -0.42
CA THR A 38 -11.97 -13.98 1.02
C THR A 38 -10.65 -13.85 1.80
N VAL A 39 -9.54 -14.39 1.25
CA VAL A 39 -8.18 -14.17 1.75
C VAL A 39 -7.46 -13.18 0.83
N GLN A 40 -6.97 -12.07 1.41
CA GLN A 40 -6.44 -10.95 0.63
C GLN A 40 -5.02 -10.57 1.05
N VAL A 41 -4.27 -10.05 0.07
CA VAL A 41 -3.01 -9.34 0.29
C VAL A 41 -3.32 -7.85 0.42
N GLN A 42 -3.00 -7.27 1.58
CA GLN A 42 -3.25 -5.87 1.87
C GLN A 42 -1.94 -5.10 2.07
N LEU A 43 -1.85 -3.95 1.41
CA LEU A 43 -0.79 -2.97 1.58
C LEU A 43 -1.28 -1.86 2.51
N ARG A 44 -0.53 -1.59 3.57
CA ARG A 44 -0.82 -0.55 4.57
C ARG A 44 0.33 0.44 4.64
N PHE A 45 -0.02 1.70 4.80
CA PHE A 45 0.92 2.80 5.00
C PHE A 45 0.61 3.42 6.35
N CYS A 46 1.64 3.77 7.10
CA CYS A 46 1.48 4.43 8.39
C CYS A 46 2.64 5.40 8.63
N LEU A 47 2.57 6.15 9.72
CA LEU A 47 3.72 6.92 10.18
C LEU A 47 4.77 5.96 10.78
N SER A 48 6.05 6.31 10.67
CA SER A 48 7.18 5.60 11.31
C SER A 48 7.35 6.10 12.73
N GLU A 49 6.25 6.11 13.48
CA GLU A 49 6.25 6.31 14.93
C GLU A 49 6.16 4.92 15.58
N THR A 50 7.05 4.62 16.53
CA THR A 50 7.15 3.31 17.18
C THR A 50 6.63 3.33 18.62
N SER A 51 6.16 4.48 19.10
CA SER A 51 5.67 4.68 20.46
C SER A 51 4.29 4.08 20.70
N CYS A 52 3.50 3.83 19.65
CA CYS A 52 2.15 3.29 19.74
C CYS A 52 1.73 2.57 18.45
N PRO A 53 0.67 1.74 18.48
CA PRO A 53 0.04 1.23 17.27
C PRO A 53 -0.34 2.37 16.32
N GLN A 54 0.06 2.24 15.06
CA GLN A 54 -0.13 3.29 14.06
C GLN A 54 -1.39 3.04 13.24
N GLU A 55 -2.19 4.09 13.05
CA GLU A 55 -3.30 4.08 12.11
C GLU A 55 -2.81 4.16 10.66
N ASP A 56 -3.68 3.76 9.72
CA ASP A 56 -3.38 3.91 8.30
C ASP A 56 -3.28 5.39 7.94
N HIS A 57 -2.18 5.77 7.31
CA HIS A 57 -1.93 7.13 6.84
C HIS A 57 -1.30 7.04 5.44
N PHE A 58 -1.83 7.74 4.45
CA PHE A 58 -1.21 7.80 3.11
C PHE A 58 -0.27 8.99 2.97
N PRO A 59 0.87 8.83 2.29
CA PRO A 59 1.67 9.98 1.89
C PRO A 59 0.94 10.82 0.84
N PRO A 60 1.29 12.12 0.74
CA PRO A 60 0.72 12.99 -0.29
C PRO A 60 1.11 12.50 -1.69
N ASN A 61 0.16 12.59 -2.63
CA ASN A 61 0.30 12.14 -4.02
C ASN A 61 0.81 10.69 -4.16
N LEU A 62 0.38 9.81 -3.23
CA LEU A 62 0.68 8.38 -3.29
C LEU A 62 0.25 7.77 -4.63
N CYS A 63 1.18 7.05 -5.25
CA CYS A 63 0.98 6.17 -6.38
C CYS A 63 1.67 4.82 -6.10
N VAL A 64 0.98 3.73 -6.40
CA VAL A 64 1.47 2.37 -6.15
C VAL A 64 1.40 1.57 -7.44
N LYS A 65 2.45 0.81 -7.75
CA LYS A 65 2.49 -0.18 -8.82
C LYS A 65 2.85 -1.52 -8.23
N VAL A 66 2.13 -2.58 -8.62
CA VAL A 66 2.43 -3.96 -8.19
C VAL A 66 2.71 -4.77 -9.44
N ASN A 67 3.88 -5.40 -9.52
CA ASN A 67 4.35 -6.16 -10.68
C ASN A 67 4.29 -5.35 -11.99
N GLY A 68 4.60 -4.05 -11.92
CA GLY A 68 4.54 -3.13 -13.05
C GLY A 68 3.14 -2.60 -13.40
N LYS A 69 2.07 -3.13 -12.78
CA LYS A 69 0.69 -2.68 -13.00
C LYS A 69 0.29 -1.59 -12.00
N PRO A 70 -0.32 -0.47 -12.43
CA PRO A 70 -0.80 0.56 -11.52
C PRO A 70 -1.92 0.02 -10.63
N CYS A 71 -1.84 0.30 -9.33
CA CYS A 71 -2.84 -0.08 -8.34
C CYS A 71 -3.88 1.03 -8.19
N SER A 72 -5.16 0.64 -8.22
CA SER A 72 -6.27 1.56 -7.97
C SER A 72 -6.35 1.88 -6.48
N LEU A 73 -6.21 3.17 -6.15
CA LEU A 73 -6.31 3.66 -4.78
C LEU A 73 -7.75 4.12 -4.48
N PRO A 74 -8.17 4.17 -3.20
CA PRO A 74 -9.47 4.70 -2.82
C PRO A 74 -9.73 6.08 -3.44
N GLY A 75 -10.98 6.35 -3.84
CA GLY A 75 -11.39 7.65 -4.36
C GLY A 75 -11.18 8.77 -3.33
N TYR A 76 -11.01 10.00 -3.82
CA TYR A 76 -10.90 11.16 -2.94
C TYR A 76 -12.25 11.44 -2.25
N LEU A 77 -12.19 11.85 -0.98
CA LEU A 77 -13.38 12.33 -0.28
C LEU A 77 -13.82 13.69 -0.86
N PRO A 78 -15.12 13.99 -0.84
CA PRO A 78 -15.61 15.31 -1.23
C PRO A 78 -14.95 16.40 -0.35
N PRO A 79 -14.63 17.58 -0.90
CA PRO A 79 -14.01 18.66 -0.14
C PRO A 79 -14.89 19.07 1.04
N THR A 80 -14.35 19.07 2.26
CA THR A 80 -15.10 19.44 3.46
C THR A 80 -15.19 20.95 3.67
N LYS A 81 -14.32 21.74 3.01
CA LYS A 81 -14.30 23.21 3.02
C LYS A 81 -13.70 23.73 1.70
N ASN A 82 -14.11 24.93 1.28
CA ASN A 82 -13.52 25.60 0.11
C ASN A 82 -12.01 25.83 0.34
N GLY A 83 -11.19 25.40 -0.63
CA GLY A 83 -9.73 25.58 -0.60
C GLY A 83 -8.94 24.49 0.15
N VAL A 84 -9.60 23.48 0.72
CA VAL A 84 -8.91 22.30 1.27
C VAL A 84 -8.72 21.27 0.16
N GLU A 85 -7.48 20.84 -0.08
CA GLU A 85 -7.20 19.79 -1.07
C GLU A 85 -7.96 18.50 -0.75
N PRO A 86 -8.51 17.82 -1.78
CA PRO A 86 -9.18 16.54 -1.60
C PRO A 86 -8.21 15.54 -0.95
N LYS A 87 -8.58 14.99 0.21
CA LYS A 87 -7.81 13.95 0.87
C LYS A 87 -8.37 12.58 0.50
N ARG A 88 -7.46 11.66 0.17
CA ARG A 88 -7.80 10.25 0.01
C ARG A 88 -7.98 9.63 1.40
N PRO A 89 -9.06 8.87 1.67
CA PRO A 89 -9.19 8.18 2.94
C PRO A 89 -8.05 7.16 3.06
N SER A 90 -7.29 7.26 4.15
CA SER A 90 -6.19 6.33 4.42
C SER A 90 -6.78 5.02 4.93
N ARG A 91 -6.76 3.98 4.09
CA ARG A 91 -7.31 2.65 4.37
C ARG A 91 -6.37 1.58 3.78
N PRO A 92 -6.42 0.33 4.26
CA PRO A 92 -5.67 -0.76 3.64
C PRO A 92 -6.03 -0.91 2.15
N ILE A 93 -5.02 -1.11 1.31
CA ILE A 93 -5.18 -1.26 -0.14
C ILE A 93 -5.14 -2.76 -0.47
N ASN A 94 -6.22 -3.29 -1.04
CA ASN A 94 -6.24 -4.65 -1.54
C ASN A 94 -5.43 -4.73 -2.84
N ILE A 95 -4.32 -5.47 -2.81
CA ILE A 95 -3.46 -5.69 -3.99
C ILE A 95 -3.57 -7.10 -4.55
N THR A 96 -4.44 -7.95 -4.01
CA THR A 96 -4.52 -9.40 -4.29
C THR A 96 -4.59 -9.71 -5.78
N SER A 97 -5.40 -8.98 -6.55
CA SER A 97 -5.56 -9.19 -8.00
C SER A 97 -4.33 -8.81 -8.84
N LEU A 98 -3.38 -8.07 -8.25
CA LEU A 98 -2.14 -7.66 -8.92
C LEU A 98 -0.95 -8.52 -8.52
N VAL A 99 -1.10 -9.34 -7.48
CA VAL A 99 -0.07 -10.24 -6.95
C VAL A 99 -0.02 -11.50 -7.81
N ARG A 100 1.20 -11.93 -8.13
CA ARG A 100 1.49 -13.25 -8.68
C ARG A 100 1.34 -14.27 -7.56
N LEU A 101 0.37 -15.17 -7.71
CA LEU A 101 0.17 -16.34 -6.83
C LEU A 101 1.19 -17.43 -7.19
N SER A 102 2.48 -17.14 -7.00
CA SER A 102 3.59 -18.04 -7.27
C SER A 102 4.58 -18.02 -6.10
N THR A 103 5.18 -19.18 -5.83
CA THR A 103 6.22 -19.37 -4.82
C THR A 103 7.63 -19.22 -5.40
N THR A 104 7.76 -19.28 -6.73
CA THR A 104 9.06 -19.26 -7.43
C THR A 104 9.37 -17.91 -8.04
N VAL A 105 8.36 -17.03 -8.19
CA VAL A 105 8.51 -15.70 -8.76
C VAL A 105 8.13 -14.65 -7.71
N PRO A 106 9.04 -13.74 -7.32
CA PRO A 106 8.72 -12.70 -6.36
C PRO A 106 7.76 -11.66 -6.97
N ASN A 107 7.05 -11.00 -6.06
CA ASN A 107 6.22 -9.85 -6.33
C ASN A 107 6.98 -8.56 -6.05
N THR A 108 6.83 -7.57 -6.91
CA THR A 108 7.45 -6.25 -6.73
C THR A 108 6.38 -5.18 -6.49
N ILE A 109 6.64 -4.27 -5.55
CA ILE A 109 5.79 -3.13 -5.24
C ILE A 109 6.65 -1.88 -5.38
N VAL A 110 6.26 -0.99 -6.29
CA VAL A 110 6.87 0.33 -6.43
C VAL A 110 5.91 1.35 -5.85
N VAL A 111 6.37 2.09 -4.85
CA VAL A 111 5.62 3.16 -4.19
C VAL A 111 6.27 4.48 -4.56
N SER A 112 5.48 5.45 -4.99
CA SER A 112 5.92 6.81 -5.26
C SER A 112 5.02 7.81 -4.56
N TRP A 113 5.61 8.90 -4.06
CA TRP A 113 4.91 9.96 -3.34
C TRP A 113 5.67 11.28 -3.46
N THR A 114 5.02 12.40 -3.21
CA THR A 114 5.70 13.71 -3.18
C THR A 114 6.27 13.98 -1.80
N ALA A 115 7.55 14.36 -1.70
CA ALA A 115 8.09 14.93 -0.46
C ALA A 115 7.86 16.45 -0.47
N GLU A 116 7.20 17.01 0.54
CA GLU A 116 7.09 18.47 0.67
C GLU A 116 8.43 19.05 1.18
N ILE A 117 9.21 19.70 0.33
CA ILE A 117 10.44 20.39 0.73
C ILE A 117 10.04 21.59 1.60
N GLY A 118 10.40 21.55 2.90
CA GLY A 118 10.17 22.64 3.85
C GLY A 118 9.51 22.22 5.16
N ARG A 119 8.79 21.08 5.18
CA ARG A 119 8.37 20.43 6.43
C ARG A 119 9.28 19.24 6.71
N VAL A 120 10.49 19.51 7.20
CA VAL A 120 11.37 18.48 7.79
C VAL A 120 10.78 18.05 9.14
N SER A 121 9.53 17.60 9.12
CA SER A 121 8.90 16.93 10.24
C SER A 121 9.30 15.47 10.13
N THR A 122 9.68 14.84 11.23
CA THR A 122 10.00 13.40 11.35
C THR A 122 9.02 12.50 10.57
N LYS A 123 7.77 12.96 10.40
CA LYS A 123 6.69 12.38 9.58
C LYS A 123 6.99 12.17 8.08
N GLN A 124 7.96 12.85 7.47
CA GLN A 124 8.26 12.66 6.04
C GLN A 124 9.22 11.51 5.74
N ASN A 125 10.14 11.20 6.66
CA ASN A 125 10.99 10.02 6.58
C ASN A 125 10.21 8.73 6.93
N CYS A 126 8.95 8.87 7.32
CA CYS A 126 8.11 7.77 7.78
C CYS A 126 7.57 6.85 6.69
N TRP A 127 7.62 7.27 5.44
CA TRP A 127 6.97 6.56 4.33
C TRP A 127 7.79 5.42 3.74
N GLU A 128 9.03 5.27 4.21
CA GLU A 128 9.97 4.23 3.76
C GLU A 128 9.62 2.84 4.34
N LYS A 129 8.70 2.77 5.29
CA LYS A 129 8.26 1.53 5.93
C LYS A 129 6.85 1.17 5.46
N GLY A 130 6.73 0.72 4.21
CA GLY A 130 5.51 0.10 3.70
C GLY A 130 5.28 -1.26 4.38
N TRP A 131 4.12 -1.46 4.99
CA TRP A 131 3.78 -2.73 5.64
C TRP A 131 2.91 -3.56 4.71
N LEU A 132 3.41 -4.73 4.30
CA LEU A 132 2.59 -5.71 3.61
C LEU A 132 2.07 -6.75 4.60
N ARG A 133 0.75 -6.95 4.63
CA ARG A 133 0.12 -8.01 5.43
C ARG A 133 -0.75 -8.89 4.54
N THR A 134 -0.55 -10.20 4.60
CA THR A 134 -1.51 -11.19 4.12
C THR A 134 -2.55 -11.42 5.20
N PHE A 135 -3.83 -11.15 4.92
CA PHE A 135 -4.91 -11.22 5.90
C PHE A 135 -5.33 -12.70 6.13
N ASN A 136 -4.47 -13.45 6.82
CA ASN A 136 -4.79 -14.66 7.60
C ASN A 136 -3.61 -15.09 8.51
N GLU A 137 -2.42 -14.51 8.33
CA GLU A 137 -1.28 -14.68 9.24
C GLU A 137 -0.62 -13.32 9.50
N SER A 138 -0.52 -12.96 10.78
CA SER A 138 0.20 -11.78 11.26
C SER A 138 1.71 -11.97 11.06
N LYS A 139 2.25 -11.79 9.85
CA LYS A 139 3.70 -11.74 9.65
C LYS A 139 4.14 -10.35 9.18
N GLN A 140 4.90 -9.73 10.07
CA GLN A 140 5.55 -8.44 9.95
C GLN A 140 6.69 -8.57 8.93
N LEU A 141 6.52 -8.04 7.72
CA LEU A 141 7.64 -7.82 6.80
C LEU A 141 8.36 -6.53 7.24
N CYS A 142 9.13 -6.61 8.32
CA CYS A 142 10.25 -5.70 8.53
C CYS A 142 11.39 -6.18 7.64
N GLN A 143 11.60 -5.54 6.49
CA GLN A 143 12.95 -5.53 5.91
C GLN A 143 13.71 -4.40 6.59
N ASN A 144 14.77 -4.78 7.31
CA ASN A 144 15.74 -3.87 7.92
C ASN A 144 16.39 -3.01 6.85
#